data_AF-I1CNC1-F1
#
_entry.id   AF-I1CNC1-F1
#
_cell.length_a   1.000
_cell.length_b   1.000
_cell.length_c   1.000
_cell.angle_alpha   90.00
_cell.angle_beta   90.00
_cell.angle_gamma   90.00
#
_symmetry.space_group_name_H-M   'P 1'
#
loop_
_entity.id
_entity.type
_entity.pdbx_description
1 polymer ?
#
loop_
_entity_poly.entity_id
_entity_poly.type
_entity_poly.pdbx_seq_one_letter_code
_entity_poly.pdbx_strand_id
1 'polypeptide(L)'
;MCCKNPKPIFLQKSDQLTLPLLSFKSSPVQPSSPVKRKIKTKDEKRDNHTASEQKRRNAIRSRFCELTELVPCLKDTNHSKSTILFKAVDYMKYLERKNKRLRDRLQSLSIRSQVEKRALPALSTDIEPDKRDLPQSTLHALLIHKEQQKQLQELQSRLQTQLGQHASFPFYHFISNNTNNLAFIIPHQQEDQ
;
A
#
# COMPACT_ATOMS: atom_id res chain seq x y z
N MET A 1 3.75 -62.92 18.96
CA MET A 1 3.68 -61.48 18.59
C MET A 1 2.46 -61.31 17.68
N CYS A 2 1.29 -61.01 18.26
CA CYS A 2 0.02 -60.96 17.52
C CYS A 2 -0.37 -59.51 17.22
N CYS A 3 -0.48 -59.16 15.95
CA CYS A 3 -0.98 -57.89 15.44
C CYS A 3 -2.47 -57.75 15.78
N LYS A 4 -2.85 -56.82 16.65
CA LYS A 4 -4.26 -56.44 16.84
C LYS A 4 -4.63 -55.36 15.82
N ASN A 5 -5.47 -55.72 14.85
CA ASN A 5 -6.15 -54.77 13.99
C ASN A 5 -7.17 -53.96 14.83
N PRO A 6 -7.17 -52.62 14.80
CA PRO A 6 -8.20 -51.83 15.48
C PRO A 6 -9.50 -51.81 14.67
N LYS A 7 -10.63 -51.81 15.38
CA LYS A 7 -11.99 -51.80 14.82
C LYS A 7 -12.30 -50.46 14.10
N PRO A 8 -13.14 -50.45 13.06
CA PRO A 8 -13.53 -49.22 12.38
C PRO A 8 -14.47 -48.37 13.25
N ILE A 9 -14.18 -47.07 13.34
CA ILE A 9 -15.01 -46.07 14.00
C ILE A 9 -16.12 -45.65 13.02
N PHE A 10 -17.37 -45.94 13.39
CA PHE A 10 -18.56 -45.53 12.65
C PHE A 10 -18.93 -44.10 13.05
N LEU A 11 -18.71 -43.12 12.18
CA LEU A 11 -19.11 -41.72 12.39
C LEU A 11 -20.61 -41.58 12.09
N GLN A 12 -21.43 -41.36 13.13
CA GLN A 12 -22.84 -40.99 12.99
C GLN A 12 -22.97 -39.62 12.28
N LYS A 13 -23.80 -39.57 11.24
CA LYS A 13 -24.21 -38.36 10.53
C LYS A 13 -25.20 -37.55 11.36
N SER A 14 -24.72 -36.72 12.28
CA SER A 14 -25.53 -35.62 12.82
C SER A 14 -24.63 -34.72 13.63
N ASP A 15 -24.16 -33.63 13.01
CA ASP A 15 -23.82 -32.36 13.63
C ASP A 15 -23.55 -31.36 12.49
N GLN A 16 -24.64 -30.93 11.83
CA GLN A 16 -24.60 -29.79 10.93
C GLN A 16 -24.49 -28.54 11.80
N LEU A 17 -23.28 -28.01 11.96
CA LEU A 17 -23.06 -26.69 12.53
C LEU A 17 -23.63 -25.63 11.57
N THR A 18 -24.86 -25.20 11.83
CA THR A 18 -25.50 -24.07 11.14
C THR A 18 -24.80 -22.77 11.54
N LEU A 19 -23.92 -22.27 10.68
CA LEU A 19 -23.46 -20.88 10.74
C LEU A 19 -24.56 -19.95 10.21
N PRO A 20 -24.83 -18.79 10.85
CA PRO A 20 -25.87 -17.88 10.41
C PRO A 20 -25.49 -17.28 9.05
N LEU A 21 -26.29 -17.61 8.04
CA LEU A 21 -26.23 -17.04 6.71
C LEU A 21 -26.50 -15.53 6.81
N LEU A 22 -25.47 -14.71 6.59
CA LEU A 22 -25.68 -13.30 6.25
C LEU A 22 -26.50 -13.27 4.96
N SER A 23 -27.77 -12.90 5.11
CA SER A 23 -28.74 -12.69 4.05
C SER A 23 -28.27 -11.57 3.13
N PHE A 24 -27.46 -11.92 2.13
CA PHE A 24 -27.26 -11.08 0.96
C PHE A 24 -28.60 -11.01 0.22
N LYS A 25 -29.27 -9.86 0.31
CA LYS A 25 -30.43 -9.51 -0.52
C LYS A 25 -29.96 -9.51 -1.99
N SER A 26 -30.23 -10.58 -2.72
CA SER A 26 -30.24 -10.54 -4.18
C SER A 26 -31.44 -9.69 -4.61
N SER A 27 -31.15 -8.55 -5.23
CA SER A 27 -32.16 -7.69 -5.85
C SER A 27 -32.90 -8.44 -6.97
N PRO A 28 -34.20 -8.17 -7.20
CA PRO A 28 -35.02 -8.95 -8.14
C PRO A 28 -34.57 -8.78 -9.59
N VAL A 29 -34.47 -9.92 -10.27
CA VAL A 29 -34.14 -10.07 -11.69
C VAL A 29 -35.25 -9.48 -12.57
N GLN A 30 -34.89 -8.58 -13.49
CA GLN A 30 -35.71 -8.22 -14.64
C GLN A 30 -35.60 -9.32 -15.72
N PRO A 31 -36.70 -9.78 -16.34
CA PRO A 31 -36.67 -10.88 -17.29
C PRO A 31 -36.37 -10.37 -18.70
N SER A 32 -35.09 -10.31 -19.09
CA SER A 32 -34.71 -10.11 -20.49
C SER A 32 -34.29 -11.43 -21.15
N SER A 33 -35.23 -11.98 -21.93
CA SER A 33 -35.09 -13.03 -22.94
C SER A 33 -34.69 -14.45 -22.46
N PRO A 34 -35.27 -15.51 -23.07
CA PRO A 34 -34.87 -16.88 -22.76
C PRO A 34 -33.53 -17.15 -23.45
N VAL A 35 -32.43 -16.74 -22.81
CA VAL A 35 -31.12 -17.30 -23.14
C VAL A 35 -31.21 -18.77 -22.80
N LYS A 36 -31.46 -19.60 -23.82
CA LYS A 36 -31.35 -21.06 -23.73
C LYS A 36 -29.98 -21.35 -23.13
N ARG A 37 -29.95 -21.70 -21.85
CA ARG A 37 -28.75 -22.18 -21.17
C ARG A 37 -28.34 -23.45 -21.91
N LYS A 38 -27.46 -23.30 -22.91
CA LYS A 38 -26.90 -24.43 -23.67
C LYS A 38 -26.32 -25.39 -22.63
N ILE A 39 -26.94 -26.55 -22.52
CA ILE A 39 -26.46 -27.62 -21.67
C ILE A 39 -25.12 -28.04 -22.28
N LYS A 40 -24.02 -27.74 -21.59
CA LYS A 40 -22.69 -28.07 -22.05
C LYS A 40 -22.61 -29.58 -22.29
N THR A 41 -22.16 -30.00 -23.47
CA THR A 41 -21.91 -31.41 -23.77
C THR A 41 -20.84 -31.98 -22.82
N LYS A 42 -20.77 -33.30 -22.71
CA LYS A 42 -19.79 -33.97 -21.82
C LYS A 42 -18.35 -33.56 -22.17
N ASP A 43 -18.06 -33.42 -23.47
CA ASP A 43 -16.76 -32.98 -23.97
C ASP A 43 -16.50 -31.51 -23.66
N GLU A 44 -17.48 -30.62 -23.90
CA GLU A 44 -17.38 -29.20 -23.52
C GLU A 44 -17.16 -29.02 -22.01
N LYS A 45 -17.76 -29.85 -21.16
CA LYS A 45 -17.51 -29.83 -19.71
C LYS A 45 -16.07 -30.23 -19.37
N ARG A 46 -15.52 -31.24 -20.05
CA ARG A 46 -14.14 -31.70 -19.87
C ARG A 46 -13.13 -30.64 -20.31
N ASP A 47 -13.39 -30.01 -21.45
CA ASP A 47 -12.52 -28.96 -21.98
C ASP A 47 -12.59 -27.71 -21.09
N ASN A 48 -13.78 -27.32 -20.65
CA ASN A 48 -13.95 -26.21 -19.72
C ASN A 48 -13.30 -26.48 -18.36
N HIS A 49 -13.37 -27.70 -17.84
CA HIS A 49 -12.67 -28.09 -16.62
C HIS A 49 -11.15 -27.94 -16.77
N THR A 50 -10.59 -28.44 -17.88
CA THR A 50 -9.16 -28.34 -18.19
C THR A 50 -8.72 -26.88 -18.33
N ALA A 51 -9.51 -26.06 -19.03
CA ALA A 51 -9.23 -24.64 -19.20
C ALA A 51 -9.28 -23.87 -17.87
N SER A 52 -10.30 -24.10 -17.04
CA SER A 52 -10.40 -23.49 -15.70
C SER A 52 -9.24 -23.90 -14.80
N GLU A 53 -8.82 -25.15 -14.86
CA GLU A 53 -7.69 -25.65 -14.09
C GLU A 53 -6.36 -25.04 -14.54
N GLN A 54 -6.14 -24.94 -15.86
CA GLN A 54 -4.95 -24.29 -16.39
C GLN A 54 -4.89 -22.81 -15.97
N LYS A 55 -6.03 -22.09 -16.06
CA LYS A 55 -6.15 -20.70 -15.58
C LYS A 55 -5.79 -20.60 -14.10
N ARG A 56 -6.32 -21.50 -13.26
CA ARG A 56 -6.00 -21.55 -11.82
C ARG A 56 -4.50 -21.76 -11.58
N ARG A 57 -3.88 -22.71 -12.30
CA ARG A 57 -2.45 -23.01 -12.16
C ARG A 57 -1.57 -21.85 -12.62
N ASN A 58 -1.94 -21.18 -13.71
CA ASN A 58 -1.23 -20.01 -14.21
C ASN A 58 -1.31 -18.85 -13.20
N ALA A 59 -2.50 -18.60 -12.63
CA ALA A 59 -2.66 -17.59 -11.58
C ALA A 59 -1.75 -17.88 -10.38
N ILE A 60 -1.67 -19.14 -9.92
CA ILE A 60 -0.76 -19.53 -8.83
C ILE A 60 0.70 -19.25 -9.23
N ARG A 61 1.12 -19.64 -10.45
CA ARG A 61 2.49 -19.39 -10.91
C ARG A 61 2.83 -17.90 -10.93
N SER A 62 1.95 -17.06 -11.47
CA SER A 62 2.14 -15.60 -11.47
C SER A 62 2.31 -15.05 -10.05
N ARG A 63 1.50 -15.50 -9.08
CA ARG A 63 1.64 -15.07 -7.68
C ARG A 63 2.96 -15.50 -7.04
N PHE A 64 3.48 -16.69 -7.39
CA PHE A 64 4.81 -17.11 -6.93
C PHE A 64 5.91 -16.25 -7.55
N CYS A 65 5.81 -15.89 -8.83
CA CYS A 65 6.76 -14.97 -9.47
C CYS A 65 6.74 -13.58 -8.82
N GLU A 66 5.56 -12.99 -8.61
CA GLU A 66 5.40 -11.72 -7.89
C GLU A 66 6.05 -11.80 -6.49
N LEU A 67 5.85 -12.91 -5.78
CA LEU A 67 6.41 -13.10 -4.46
C LEU A 67 7.95 -13.15 -4.48
N THR A 68 8.55 -13.80 -5.48
CA THR A 68 10.02 -13.84 -5.62
C THR A 68 10.62 -12.47 -5.95
N GLU A 69 9.90 -11.60 -6.66
CA GLU A 69 10.34 -10.24 -6.95
C GLU A 69 10.30 -9.33 -5.71
N LEU A 70 9.33 -9.53 -4.82
CA LEU A 70 9.17 -8.74 -3.60
C LEU A 70 10.20 -9.10 -2.52
N VAL A 71 10.65 -10.35 -2.47
CA VAL A 71 11.58 -10.84 -1.45
C VAL A 71 13.01 -10.79 -1.99
N PRO A 72 13.89 -9.90 -1.49
CA PRO A 72 15.23 -9.70 -2.05
C PRO A 72 16.09 -10.97 -2.06
N CYS A 73 15.90 -11.86 -1.07
CA CYS A 73 16.65 -13.10 -0.93
C CYS A 73 16.22 -14.20 -1.92
N LEU A 74 15.19 -13.96 -2.74
CA LEU A 74 14.65 -14.90 -3.72
C LEU A 74 14.85 -14.43 -5.17
N LYS A 75 15.48 -13.27 -5.37
CA LYS A 75 15.74 -12.75 -6.72
C LYS A 75 16.80 -13.61 -7.42
N ASP A 76 16.64 -13.75 -8.72
CA ASP A 76 17.63 -14.30 -9.66
C ASP A 76 17.97 -15.79 -9.50
N THR A 77 17.28 -16.52 -8.61
CA THR A 77 17.51 -17.96 -8.41
C THR A 77 16.21 -18.74 -8.28
N ASN A 78 16.18 -19.93 -8.92
CA ASN A 78 15.03 -20.82 -8.86
C ASN A 78 14.97 -21.50 -7.50
N HIS A 79 13.96 -21.18 -6.70
CA HIS A 79 13.75 -21.77 -5.39
C HIS A 79 12.54 -22.71 -5.37
N SER A 80 12.58 -23.69 -4.47
CA SER A 80 11.42 -24.55 -4.23
C SER A 80 10.25 -23.72 -3.68
N LYS A 81 9.00 -24.12 -3.99
CA LYS A 81 7.79 -23.43 -3.49
C LYS A 81 7.78 -23.30 -1.97
N SER A 82 8.21 -24.35 -1.27
CA SER A 82 8.32 -24.36 0.19
C SER A 82 9.33 -23.32 0.67
N THR A 83 10.52 -23.26 0.05
CA THR A 83 11.55 -22.28 0.36
C THR A 83 11.06 -20.85 0.16
N ILE A 84 10.34 -20.59 -0.94
CA ILE A 84 9.77 -19.26 -1.24
C ILE A 84 8.83 -18.82 -0.10
N LEU A 85 7.92 -19.71 0.34
CA LEU A 85 6.99 -19.40 1.42
C LEU A 85 7.70 -19.14 2.75
N PHE A 86 8.69 -19.96 3.13
CA PHE A 86 9.45 -19.74 4.36
C PHE A 86 10.23 -18.41 4.34
N LYS A 87 10.94 -18.14 3.23
CA LYS A 87 11.70 -16.90 3.07
C LYS A 87 10.81 -15.66 3.04
N ALA A 88 9.61 -15.75 2.48
CA ALA A 88 8.63 -14.66 2.52
C ALA A 88 8.20 -14.34 3.96
N VAL A 89 7.91 -15.36 4.78
CA VAL A 89 7.55 -15.17 6.19
C VAL A 89 8.72 -14.56 6.98
N ASP A 90 9.94 -15.05 6.76
CA ASP A 90 11.13 -14.50 7.41
C ASP A 90 11.35 -13.03 7.03
N TYR A 91 11.14 -12.69 5.75
CA TYR A 91 11.27 -11.33 5.27
C TYR A 91 10.20 -10.40 5.85
N MET A 92 8.95 -10.87 5.98
CA MET A 92 7.88 -10.13 6.66
C MET A 92 8.26 -9.80 8.11
N LYS A 93 8.73 -10.79 8.88
CA LYS A 93 9.21 -10.59 10.26
C LYS A 93 10.43 -9.66 10.34
N TYR A 94 11.29 -9.67 9.33
CA TYR A 94 12.40 -8.73 9.23
C TYR A 94 11.91 -7.30 9.00
N LEU A 95 10.95 -7.09 8.09
CA LEU A 95 10.36 -5.79 7.82
C LEU A 95 9.65 -5.22 9.04
N GLU A 96 8.90 -6.03 9.79
CA GLU A 96 8.26 -5.60 11.04
C GLU A 96 9.28 -5.07 12.05
N ARG A 97 10.35 -5.84 12.31
CA ARG A 97 11.45 -5.43 13.21
C ARG A 97 12.15 -4.17 12.72
N LYS A 98 12.42 -4.07 11.41
CA LYS A 98 13.05 -2.90 10.79
C LYS A 98 12.15 -1.67 10.92
N ASN A 99 10.85 -1.81 10.69
CA ASN A 99 9.87 -0.73 10.79
C ASN A 99 9.76 -0.24 12.25
N LYS A 100 9.65 -1.15 13.22
CA LYS A 100 9.68 -0.81 14.65
C LYS A 100 10.92 0.02 15.01
N ARG A 101 12.12 -0.47 14.64
CA ARG A 101 13.37 0.27 14.90
C ARG A 101 13.40 1.66 14.25
N LEU A 102 12.85 1.81 13.05
CA LEU A 102 12.78 3.10 12.38
C LEU A 102 11.80 4.05 13.09
N ARG A 103 10.66 3.55 13.56
CA ARG A 103 9.70 4.33 14.38
C ARG A 103 10.33 4.77 15.70
N ASP A 104 11.03 3.87 16.38
CA ASP A 104 11.71 4.19 17.64
C ASP A 104 12.77 5.30 17.43
N ARG A 105 13.52 5.23 16.32
CA ARG A 105 14.47 6.29 15.92
C ARG A 105 13.77 7.60 15.64
N LEU A 106 12.70 7.60 14.84
CA LEU A 106 11.91 8.81 14.57
C LEU A 106 11.37 9.44 15.84
N GLN A 107 10.88 8.63 16.79
CA GLN A 107 10.41 9.10 18.09
C GLN A 107 11.55 9.74 18.89
N SER A 108 12.72 9.08 18.98
CA SER A 108 13.88 9.65 19.70
C SER A 108 14.35 10.98 19.10
N LEU A 109 14.35 11.10 17.77
CA LEU A 109 14.75 12.32 17.07
C LEU A 109 13.71 13.43 17.24
N SER A 110 12.42 13.08 17.21
CA SER A 110 11.33 14.00 17.50
C SER A 110 11.41 14.56 18.92
N ILE A 111 11.66 13.70 19.91
CA ILE A 111 11.86 14.13 21.31
C ILE A 111 13.07 15.05 21.41
N ARG A 112 14.22 14.68 20.82
CA ARG A 112 15.42 15.53 20.83
C ARG A 112 15.16 16.89 20.19
N SER A 113 14.49 16.93 19.04
CA SER A 113 14.12 18.18 18.36
C SER A 113 13.15 19.02 19.20
N GLN A 114 12.20 18.40 19.90
CA GLN A 114 11.30 19.11 20.81
C GLN A 114 12.03 19.64 22.06
N VAL A 115 12.97 18.88 22.61
CA VAL A 115 13.82 19.34 23.73
C VAL A 115 14.69 20.50 23.29
N GLU A 116 15.31 20.46 22.10
CA GLU A 116 16.09 21.57 21.56
C GLU A 116 15.23 22.84 21.35
N LYS A 117 14.00 22.67 20.85
CA LYS A 117 13.03 23.78 20.71
C LYS A 117 12.51 24.32 22.04
N ARG A 118 12.45 23.49 23.09
CA ARG A 118 12.02 23.87 24.45
C ARG A 118 13.16 24.38 25.33
N ALA A 119 14.39 23.94 25.08
CA ALA A 119 15.62 24.39 25.73
C ALA A 119 16.06 25.78 25.23
N LEU A 120 15.42 26.30 24.18
CA LEU A 120 15.26 27.73 23.95
C LEU A 120 14.09 28.21 24.82
N PRO A 121 14.33 28.80 26.00
CA PRO A 121 13.25 29.22 26.87
C PRO A 121 12.51 30.38 26.24
N ALA A 122 11.20 30.36 26.39
CA ALA A 122 10.36 31.55 26.34
C ALA A 122 10.90 32.59 27.33
N LEU A 123 11.66 33.57 26.84
CA LEU A 123 11.78 34.87 27.50
C LEU A 123 10.65 35.76 26.98
N SER A 124 9.45 35.50 27.50
CA SER A 124 8.39 36.49 27.62
C SER A 124 8.24 36.80 29.10
N THR A 125 9.28 37.41 29.66
CA THR A 125 9.12 38.42 30.70
C THR A 125 9.48 39.72 30.03
N ASP A 126 8.66 40.74 30.21
CA ASP A 126 8.86 42.12 29.76
C ASP A 126 10.23 42.67 30.23
N ILE A 127 11.26 42.29 29.50
CA ILE A 127 12.57 42.88 29.51
C ILE A 127 12.79 43.22 28.05
N GLU A 128 12.55 44.50 27.73
CA GLU A 128 13.09 45.12 26.52
C GLU A 128 14.50 44.55 26.29
N PRO A 129 14.76 43.84 25.19
CA PRO A 129 16.11 43.41 24.90
C PRO A 129 16.90 44.71 24.76
N ASP A 130 17.84 44.95 25.65
CA ASP A 130 18.67 46.14 25.56
C ASP A 130 19.47 46.05 24.26
N LYS A 131 18.93 46.65 23.19
CA LYS A 131 19.52 46.69 21.83
C LYS A 131 20.81 47.50 21.80
N ARG A 132 21.31 47.98 22.95
CA ARG A 132 22.45 48.90 23.05
C ARG A 132 23.82 48.22 23.06
N ASP A 133 23.90 46.90 23.21
CA ASP A 133 25.20 46.20 23.34
C ASP A 133 25.66 45.43 22.09
N LEU A 134 24.83 45.33 21.04
CA LEU A 134 25.24 44.67 19.80
C LEU A 134 25.75 45.73 18.80
N PRO A 135 27.00 45.61 18.30
CA PRO A 135 27.58 46.60 17.41
C PRO A 135 26.69 46.78 16.18
N GLN A 136 26.49 48.05 15.78
CA GLN A 136 25.57 48.42 14.68
C GLN A 136 25.89 47.68 13.38
N SER A 137 27.16 47.34 13.16
CA SER A 137 27.61 46.52 12.02
C SER A 137 26.98 45.13 12.02
N THR A 138 26.87 44.47 13.17
CA THR A 138 26.25 43.14 13.29
C THR A 138 24.74 43.21 13.09
N LEU A 139 24.08 44.23 13.63
CA LEU A 139 22.64 44.44 13.38
C LEU A 139 22.37 44.69 11.89
N HIS A 140 23.17 45.54 11.24
CA HIS A 140 23.05 45.82 9.83
C HIS A 140 23.33 44.57 8.98
N ALA A 141 24.37 43.80 9.31
CA ALA A 141 24.69 42.55 8.63
C ALA A 141 23.55 41.52 8.73
N LEU A 142 22.92 41.38 9.90
CA LEU A 142 21.78 40.48 10.10
C LEU A 142 20.54 40.93 9.32
N LEU A 143 20.28 42.24 9.28
CA LEU A 143 19.18 42.80 8.49
C LEU A 143 19.39 42.57 6.99
N ILE A 144 20.58 42.87 6.48
CA ILE A 144 20.95 42.61 5.08
C ILE A 144 20.81 41.12 4.76
N HIS A 145 21.34 40.25 5.61
CA HIS A 145 21.27 38.81 5.38
C HIS A 145 19.82 38.30 5.35
N LYS A 146 18.97 38.78 6.26
CA LYS A 146 17.54 38.45 6.26
C LYS A 146 16.84 38.94 4.99
N GLU A 147 17.20 40.12 4.51
CA GLU A 147 16.67 40.68 3.26
C GLU A 147 17.12 39.86 2.05
N GLN A 148 18.40 39.48 1.99
CA GLN A 148 18.94 38.61 0.94
C GLN A 148 18.21 37.26 0.89
N GLN A 149 17.93 36.66 2.04
CA GLN A 149 17.15 35.41 2.10
C GLN A 149 15.74 35.57 1.53
N LYS A 150 15.07 36.69 1.84
CA LYS A 150 13.73 36.99 1.30
C LYS A 150 13.77 37.15 -0.22
N GLN A 151 14.77 37.86 -0.74
CA GLN A 151 14.96 38.02 -2.18
C GLN A 151 15.20 36.68 -2.88
N LEU A 152 16.03 35.80 -2.31
CA LEU A 152 16.27 34.45 -2.86
C LEU A 152 14.98 33.62 -2.89
N GLN A 153 14.16 33.69 -1.84
CA GLN A 153 12.90 32.98 -1.78
C GLN A 153 11.90 33.49 -2.84
N GLU A 154 11.87 34.80 -3.06
CA GLU A 154 11.03 35.42 -4.10
C GLU A 154 11.49 35.04 -5.51
N LEU A 155 12.80 34.96 -5.76
CA LEU A 155 13.32 34.48 -7.04
C LEU A 155 12.91 33.03 -7.30
N GLN A 156 12.97 32.17 -6.29
CA GLN A 156 12.51 30.78 -6.42
C GLN A 156 11.02 30.70 -6.74
N SER A 157 10.16 31.51 -6.09
CA SER A 157 8.72 31.51 -6.37
C SER A 157 8.39 32.05 -7.77
N ARG A 158 9.12 33.07 -8.23
CA ARG A 158 9.00 33.61 -9.60
C ARG A 158 9.39 32.56 -10.65
N LEU A 159 10.49 31.85 -10.44
CA LEU A 159 10.93 30.77 -11.34
C LEU A 159 9.92 29.62 -11.39
N GLN A 160 9.37 29.20 -10.23
CA GLN A 160 8.30 28.20 -10.19
C GLN A 160 7.05 28.67 -10.95
N THR A 161 6.69 29.95 -10.83
CA THR A 161 5.54 30.52 -11.55
C THR A 161 5.77 30.53 -13.07
N GLN A 162 6.97 30.89 -13.53
CA GLN A 162 7.33 30.88 -14.96
C GLN A 162 7.33 29.46 -15.54
N LEU A 163 7.87 28.48 -14.81
CA LEU A 163 7.82 27.07 -15.22
C LEU A 163 6.40 26.50 -15.17
N GLY A 164 5.54 26.99 -14.27
CA GLY A 164 4.13 26.61 -14.16
C GLY A 164 3.23 27.15 -15.29
N GLN A 165 3.58 28.27 -15.91
CA GLN A 165 2.80 28.84 -17.03
C GLN A 165 2.92 28.02 -18.33
N HIS A 166 3.95 27.17 -18.46
CA HIS A 166 4.07 26.19 -19.56
C HIS A 166 3.48 24.82 -19.23
N ALA A 167 2.94 24.61 -18.04
CA ALA A 167 2.30 23.36 -17.63
C ALA A 167 0.77 23.47 -17.68
N SER A 168 0.21 23.91 -18.82
CA SER A 168 -1.20 23.66 -19.14
C SER A 168 -1.30 22.36 -19.94
N PHE A 169 -1.39 21.24 -19.22
CA PHE A 169 -1.99 19.97 -19.66
C PHE A 169 -2.63 19.30 -18.42
N PRO A 170 -3.70 18.52 -18.59
CA PRO A 170 -4.96 18.76 -17.92
C PRO A 170 -5.01 18.28 -16.47
N PHE A 171 -5.76 19.07 -15.70
CA PHE A 171 -6.55 18.74 -14.52
C PHE A 171 -6.60 17.25 -14.11
N TYR A 172 -5.72 16.84 -13.19
CA TYR A 172 -5.98 15.67 -12.36
C TYR A 172 -6.80 16.12 -11.15
N HIS A 173 -8.05 15.68 -11.11
CA HIS A 173 -8.90 15.83 -9.92
C HIS A 173 -8.25 15.04 -8.77
N PHE A 174 -7.83 15.75 -7.73
CA PHE A 174 -7.41 15.14 -6.47
C PHE A 174 -8.65 14.56 -5.79
N ILE A 175 -8.85 13.25 -5.85
CA ILE A 175 -9.82 12.57 -4.99
C ILE A 175 -9.08 12.05 -3.76
N SER A 176 -9.36 12.70 -2.62
CA SER A 176 -9.10 12.18 -1.29
C SER A 176 -9.97 10.94 -1.09
N ASN A 177 -9.41 9.76 -1.33
CA ASN A 177 -10.09 8.49 -1.03
C ASN A 177 -9.80 8.11 0.43
N ASN A 178 -10.62 8.65 1.33
CA ASN A 178 -10.96 7.98 2.57
C ASN A 178 -12.16 7.05 2.29
N THR A 179 -12.01 5.78 2.67
CA THR A 179 -12.98 4.68 2.65
C THR A 179 -13.35 4.03 1.31
N ASN A 180 -13.08 2.72 1.26
CA ASN A 180 -13.90 1.65 0.67
C ASN A 180 -14.67 1.95 -0.63
N ASN A 181 -14.09 1.62 -1.79
CA ASN A 181 -14.77 0.87 -2.84
C ASN A 181 -13.82 0.49 -3.99
N LEU A 182 -14.00 -0.73 -4.51
CA LEU A 182 -13.34 -1.26 -5.69
C LEU A 182 -13.67 -0.42 -6.94
N ALA A 183 -12.65 0.00 -7.69
CA ALA A 183 -12.82 0.42 -9.08
C ALA A 183 -11.87 -0.39 -9.97
N PHE A 184 -12.47 -1.20 -10.82
CA PHE A 184 -11.86 -2.10 -11.79
C PHE A 184 -11.50 -1.29 -13.04
N ILE A 185 -10.23 -1.33 -13.49
CA ILE A 185 -9.80 -0.71 -14.75
C ILE A 185 -10.04 -1.73 -15.87
N ILE A 186 -10.92 -1.40 -16.83
CA ILE A 186 -11.08 -2.11 -18.10
C ILE A 186 -10.29 -1.33 -19.16
N PRO A 187 -9.32 -1.94 -19.87
CA PRO A 187 -8.72 -1.30 -21.04
C PRO A 187 -9.68 -1.36 -22.24
N HIS A 188 -9.99 -0.19 -22.78
CA HIS A 188 -10.71 0.02 -24.03
C HIS A 188 -9.79 -0.37 -25.21
N GLN A 189 -10.13 -1.44 -25.94
CA GLN A 189 -9.48 -1.76 -27.22
C GLN A 189 -10.11 -0.91 -28.31
N GLN A 190 -9.29 -0.13 -29.00
CA GLN A 190 -9.66 0.56 -30.24
C GLN A 190 -9.32 -0.38 -31.41
N GLU A 191 -10.33 -0.80 -32.17
CA GLU A 191 -10.18 -1.40 -33.49
C GLU A 191 -9.87 -0.30 -34.50
N ASP A 192 -8.80 -0.43 -35.28
CA ASP A 192 -8.59 0.33 -36.51
C ASP A 192 -8.51 -0.65 -37.69
N GLN A 193 -9.35 -0.36 -38.69
CA GLN A 193 -9.35 -0.92 -40.05
C GLN A 193 -8.23 -0.30 -40.89
#